data_AF-A0A8I0P1Y0-F1
#
_entry.id   AF-A0A8I0P1Y0-F1
#
_cell.length_a   1.000
_cell.length_b   1.000
_cell.length_c   1.000
_cell.angle_alpha   90.00
_cell.angle_beta   90.00
_cell.angle_gamma   90.00
#
_symmetry.space_group_name_H-M   'P 1'
#
loop_
_entity.id
_entity.type
_entity.pdbx_description
1 polymer ?
#
loop_
_entity_poly.entity_id
_entity_poly.type
_entity_poly.pdbx_seq_one_letter_code
_entity_poly.pdbx_strand_id
1 'polypeptide(L)'
;MPVGDSMTIGSAGEHTWRYRLWQHLRTTYDGPFKIVGPRETLHDKATDAPTSYEYAGTDPRFPRGHLAGWGEGWLHMAPLIADAVRGHRANVLLVSLGLIDLGFYTNAEQTAENTRRFVEAAREANPHVRMVLLPVTPNVRAESDAPFAAQVARFNELLAKTAADLDEPRSPLLVASPPPSYDIHRDTYDGTHPNASGEHKIAATFANAMHEAWDLGGPYEEGF
;
A
#
# COMPACT_ATOMS: atom_id res chain seq x y z
N MET A 1 -0.87 2.73 8.98
CA MET A 1 -1.73 3.45 8.02
C MET A 1 -1.46 2.90 6.63
N PRO A 2 -2.43 2.23 6.02
CA PRO A 2 -2.41 1.89 4.60
C PRO A 2 -2.41 3.16 3.75
N VAL A 3 -1.49 3.25 2.81
CA VAL A 3 -1.38 4.36 1.85
C VAL A 3 -1.32 3.77 0.45
N GLY A 4 -2.16 4.23 -0.47
CA GLY A 4 -2.11 3.67 -1.82
C GLY A 4 -3.12 4.21 -2.82
N ASP A 5 -3.25 3.49 -3.92
CA ASP A 5 -4.17 3.79 -5.01
C ASP A 5 -5.43 2.90 -4.95
N SER A 6 -6.02 2.60 -6.11
CA SER A 6 -7.19 1.74 -6.26
C SER A 6 -7.01 0.35 -5.61
N MET A 7 -5.80 -0.22 -5.63
CA MET A 7 -5.54 -1.52 -5.01
C MET A 7 -5.57 -1.47 -3.48
N THR A 8 -5.42 -0.28 -2.90
CA THR A 8 -5.49 -0.08 -1.44
C THR A 8 -6.87 0.36 -0.97
N ILE A 9 -7.53 1.29 -1.68
CA ILE A 9 -8.90 1.65 -1.34
C ILE A 9 -9.86 0.47 -1.57
N GLY A 10 -9.71 -0.27 -2.68
CA GLY A 10 -10.66 -1.32 -3.06
C GLY A 10 -12.03 -0.78 -3.47
N SER A 11 -12.92 -1.69 -3.82
CA SER A 11 -14.29 -1.39 -4.29
C SER A 11 -15.35 -1.90 -3.32
N ALA A 12 -16.55 -1.31 -3.39
CA ALA A 12 -17.73 -1.82 -2.69
C ALA A 12 -17.90 -3.34 -2.89
N GLY A 13 -18.11 -4.07 -1.80
CA GLY A 13 -18.21 -5.53 -1.77
C GLY A 13 -16.87 -6.27 -1.68
N GLU A 14 -15.73 -5.58 -1.56
CA GLU A 14 -14.41 -6.21 -1.36
C GLU A 14 -14.02 -6.24 0.13
N HIS A 15 -13.10 -7.14 0.49
CA HIS A 15 -12.48 -7.12 1.82
C HIS A 15 -11.33 -6.12 1.86
N THR A 16 -10.58 -6.03 0.76
CA THR A 16 -9.26 -5.40 0.62
C THR A 16 -8.18 -6.14 1.40
N TRP A 17 -6.92 -6.02 0.95
CA TRP A 17 -5.77 -6.54 1.69
C TRP A 17 -5.65 -5.94 3.10
N ARG A 18 -6.21 -4.76 3.34
CA ARG A 18 -6.22 -4.09 4.66
C ARG A 18 -6.99 -4.91 5.69
N TYR A 19 -8.12 -5.50 5.29
CA TYR A 19 -8.91 -6.37 6.16
C TYR A 19 -8.16 -7.67 6.45
N ARG A 20 -7.54 -8.27 5.42
CA ARG A 20 -6.73 -9.50 5.57
C ARG A 20 -5.54 -9.29 6.51
N LEU A 21 -4.83 -8.18 6.36
CA LEU A 21 -3.74 -7.81 7.25
C LEU A 21 -4.23 -7.55 8.68
N TRP A 22 -5.38 -6.88 8.85
CA TRP A 22 -5.96 -6.65 10.16
C TRP A 22 -6.31 -7.95 10.88
N GLN A 23 -6.93 -8.91 10.19
CA GLN A 23 -7.23 -10.23 10.76
C GLN A 23 -5.96 -10.93 11.23
N HIS A 24 -4.92 -10.92 10.39
CA HIS A 24 -3.61 -11.49 10.73
C HIS A 24 -2.98 -10.84 11.97
N LEU A 25 -2.94 -9.51 12.03
CA LEU A 25 -2.36 -8.82 13.18
C LEU A 25 -3.17 -9.04 14.46
N ARG A 26 -4.48 -9.24 14.36
CA ARG A 26 -5.32 -9.57 15.53
C ARG A 26 -4.99 -10.92 16.14
N THR A 27 -4.47 -11.86 15.37
CA THR A 27 -4.12 -13.21 15.83
C THR A 27 -2.66 -13.35 16.18
N THR A 28 -1.79 -12.52 15.59
CA THR A 28 -0.32 -12.69 15.69
C THR A 28 0.42 -11.58 16.42
N TYR A 29 -0.20 -10.41 16.65
CA TYR A 29 0.43 -9.33 17.40
C TYR A 29 -0.15 -9.24 18.82
N ASP A 30 0.72 -9.46 19.81
CA ASP A 30 0.33 -9.47 21.23
C ASP A 30 0.10 -8.06 21.82
N GLY A 31 0.46 -7.01 21.08
CA GLY A 31 0.34 -5.61 21.49
C GLY A 31 -0.94 -4.92 21.02
N PRO A 32 -1.28 -3.75 21.59
CA PRO A 32 -2.37 -2.93 21.07
C PRO A 32 -1.97 -2.36 19.71
N PHE A 33 -2.86 -2.45 18.73
CA PHE A 33 -2.69 -1.80 17.44
C PHE A 33 -4.01 -1.28 16.91
N LYS A 34 -3.92 -0.33 15.97
CA LYS A 34 -5.07 0.19 15.25
C LYS A 34 -4.66 0.57 13.83
N ILE A 35 -5.48 0.18 12.86
CA ILE A 35 -5.41 0.74 11.50
C ILE A 35 -6.01 2.15 11.54
N VAL A 36 -5.23 3.13 11.07
CA VAL A 36 -5.58 4.56 11.09
C VAL A 36 -5.40 5.17 9.71
N GLY A 37 -6.14 6.24 9.45
CA GLY A 37 -6.03 7.09 8.27
C GLY A 37 -7.22 8.04 8.14
N PRO A 38 -7.14 9.07 7.29
CA PRO A 38 -8.17 10.10 7.14
C PRO A 38 -9.41 9.67 6.36
N ARG A 39 -9.35 8.57 5.62
CA ARG A 39 -10.44 8.05 4.77
C ARG A 39 -10.90 6.70 5.29
N GLU A 40 -12.18 6.36 5.06
CA GLU A 40 -12.79 5.12 5.55
C GLU A 40 -13.66 4.40 4.50
N THR A 41 -13.86 5.01 3.33
CA THR A 41 -14.76 4.53 2.30
C THR A 41 -14.06 3.65 1.28
N LEU A 42 -14.84 2.80 0.62
CA LEU A 42 -14.49 2.07 -0.59
C LEU A 42 -14.90 2.90 -1.82
N HIS A 43 -14.31 2.58 -2.97
CA HIS A 43 -14.79 3.10 -4.24
C HIS A 43 -16.10 2.42 -4.63
N ASP A 44 -17.13 3.22 -4.89
CA ASP A 44 -18.40 2.77 -5.41
C ASP A 44 -18.40 2.89 -6.94
N LYS A 45 -18.37 1.75 -7.62
CA LYS A 45 -18.37 1.67 -9.08
C LYS A 45 -19.68 2.21 -9.70
N ALA A 46 -20.78 2.26 -8.95
CA ALA A 46 -22.05 2.78 -9.45
C ALA A 46 -22.06 4.31 -9.50
N THR A 47 -21.36 4.97 -8.58
CA THR A 47 -21.26 6.44 -8.51
C THR A 47 -19.90 6.98 -8.97
N ASP A 48 -18.95 6.10 -9.29
CA ASP A 48 -17.56 6.41 -9.64
C ASP A 48 -16.89 7.33 -8.60
N ALA A 49 -17.14 7.04 -7.32
CA ALA A 49 -16.73 7.90 -6.21
C ALA A 49 -16.42 7.10 -4.93
N PRO A 50 -15.55 7.61 -4.04
CA PRO A 50 -15.20 6.93 -2.78
C PRO A 50 -16.29 7.16 -1.70
N THR A 51 -17.48 6.61 -1.91
CA THR A 51 -18.69 6.87 -1.10
C THR A 51 -19.20 5.65 -0.34
N SER A 52 -18.73 4.44 -0.66
CA SER A 52 -19.28 3.21 -0.11
C SER A 52 -18.67 2.83 1.23
N TYR A 53 -19.48 2.27 2.12
CA TYR A 53 -19.05 1.61 3.36
C TYR A 53 -19.29 0.10 3.34
N GLU A 54 -19.62 -0.45 2.18
CA GLU A 54 -19.99 -1.86 1.98
C GLU A 54 -18.76 -2.76 1.89
N TYR A 55 -18.04 -2.90 3.00
CA TYR A 55 -16.99 -3.91 3.13
C TYR A 55 -17.60 -5.31 3.17
N ALA A 56 -17.00 -6.27 2.46
CA ALA A 56 -17.43 -7.68 2.54
C ALA A 56 -17.20 -8.30 3.93
N GLY A 57 -16.19 -7.82 4.65
CA GLY A 57 -15.89 -8.26 6.01
C GLY A 57 -17.02 -7.86 6.96
N THR A 58 -17.58 -8.85 7.68
CA THR A 58 -18.71 -8.64 8.60
C THR A 58 -18.29 -8.27 10.02
N ASP A 59 -17.00 -8.33 10.36
CA ASP A 59 -16.54 -7.99 11.71
C ASP A 59 -16.61 -6.47 11.93
N PRO A 60 -17.53 -5.98 12.79
CA PRO A 60 -17.74 -4.54 12.97
C PRO A 60 -16.55 -3.84 13.65
N ARG A 61 -15.57 -4.61 14.16
CA ARG A 61 -14.37 -4.06 14.80
C ARG A 61 -13.28 -3.67 13.80
N PHE A 62 -13.43 -4.01 12.51
CA PHE A 62 -12.42 -3.66 11.50
C PHE A 62 -12.26 -2.13 11.42
N PRO A 63 -11.08 -1.58 11.75
CA PRO A 63 -10.82 -0.16 11.60
C PRO A 63 -10.56 0.13 10.12
N ARG A 64 -11.45 0.92 9.51
CA ARG A 64 -11.47 1.16 8.06
C ARG A 64 -10.46 2.20 7.58
N GLY A 65 -9.76 2.88 8.50
CA GLY A 65 -8.89 4.01 8.20
C GLY A 65 -7.81 3.73 7.15
N HIS A 66 -7.63 4.63 6.18
CA HIS A 66 -6.56 4.61 5.18
C HIS A 66 -6.30 6.00 4.60
N LEU A 67 -5.20 6.14 3.86
CA LEU A 67 -4.94 7.26 2.95
C LEU A 67 -4.79 6.68 1.53
N ALA A 68 -5.90 6.38 0.88
CA ALA A 68 -5.88 5.83 -0.47
C ALA A 68 -7.07 6.30 -1.29
N GLY A 69 -6.92 6.35 -2.60
CA GLY A 69 -7.99 6.70 -3.51
C GLY A 69 -7.70 6.26 -4.94
N TRP A 70 -8.79 6.14 -5.69
CA TRP A 70 -8.76 5.66 -7.06
C TRP A 70 -8.11 6.70 -7.98
N GLY A 71 -7.18 6.28 -8.83
CA GLY A 71 -6.50 7.19 -9.76
C GLY A 71 -5.54 8.18 -9.09
N GLU A 72 -5.14 7.94 -7.83
CA GLU A 72 -4.13 8.71 -7.12
C GLU A 72 -2.78 7.97 -7.09
N GLY A 73 -1.70 8.72 -6.86
CA GLY A 73 -0.33 8.24 -6.93
C GLY A 73 0.58 8.94 -5.92
N TRP A 74 1.89 8.69 -5.99
CA TRP A 74 2.90 9.41 -5.21
C TRP A 74 2.78 10.93 -5.34
N LEU A 75 2.54 11.43 -6.57
CA LEU A 75 2.31 12.86 -6.82
C LEU A 75 1.17 13.44 -5.95
N HIS A 76 0.13 12.65 -5.72
CA HIS A 76 -1.06 13.05 -4.97
C HIS A 76 -0.90 12.83 -3.46
N MET A 77 -0.17 11.79 -3.06
CA MET A 77 -0.02 11.42 -1.65
C MET A 77 1.08 12.22 -0.94
N ALA A 78 2.16 12.59 -1.64
CA ALA A 78 3.26 13.39 -1.08
C ALA A 78 2.80 14.68 -0.37
N PRO A 79 1.92 15.53 -0.93
CA PRO A 79 1.45 16.73 -0.25
C PRO A 79 0.50 16.46 0.94
N LEU A 80 -0.06 15.25 1.07
CA LEU A 80 -1.07 14.93 2.09
C LEU A 80 -0.51 14.20 3.31
N ILE A 81 0.66 13.56 3.16
CA ILE A 81 1.12 12.58 4.15
C ILE A 81 1.48 13.19 5.50
N ALA A 82 2.04 14.40 5.54
CA ALA A 82 2.43 15.04 6.80
C ALA A 82 1.21 15.25 7.71
N ASP A 83 0.12 15.79 7.16
CA ASP A 83 -1.12 16.02 7.91
C ASP A 83 -1.82 14.70 8.27
N ALA A 84 -1.81 13.71 7.37
CA ALA A 84 -2.36 12.39 7.68
C ALA A 84 -1.60 11.70 8.83
N VAL A 85 -0.27 11.73 8.81
CA VAL A 85 0.58 11.17 9.87
C VAL A 85 0.33 11.88 11.19
N ARG A 86 0.31 13.22 11.20
CA ARG A 86 0.10 14.02 12.41
C ARG A 86 -1.29 13.85 12.99
N GLY A 87 -2.33 13.98 12.16
CA GLY A 87 -3.73 13.93 12.57
C GLY A 87 -4.16 12.55 13.08
N HIS A 88 -3.60 11.48 12.50
CA HIS A 88 -3.96 10.09 12.84
C HIS A 88 -2.90 9.38 13.68
N ARG A 89 -1.81 10.06 14.06
CA ARG A 89 -0.69 9.53 14.85
C ARG A 89 -0.13 8.24 14.25
N ALA A 90 0.09 8.23 12.93
CA ALA A 90 0.58 7.03 12.25
C ALA A 90 2.05 6.76 12.62
N ASN A 91 2.34 5.54 13.11
CA ASN A 91 3.69 5.09 13.42
C ASN A 91 4.29 4.17 12.35
N VAL A 92 3.44 3.50 11.56
CA VAL A 92 3.84 2.63 10.46
C VAL A 92 3.02 2.98 9.22
N LEU A 93 3.68 3.20 8.10
CA LEU A 93 3.08 3.40 6.78
C LEU A 93 3.28 2.14 5.93
N LEU A 94 2.21 1.68 5.29
CA LEU A 94 2.23 0.56 4.36
C LEU A 94 1.83 1.11 2.99
N VAL A 95 2.80 1.32 2.11
CA VAL A 95 2.65 2.15 0.92
C VAL A 95 2.67 1.29 -0.33
N SER A 96 1.60 1.36 -1.13
CA SER A 96 1.49 0.71 -2.44
C SER A 96 1.02 1.75 -3.46
N LEU A 97 1.98 2.32 -4.20
CA LEU A 97 1.79 3.45 -5.11
C LEU A 97 2.78 3.35 -6.28
N GLY A 98 2.48 4.03 -7.39
CA GLY A 98 3.37 4.17 -8.54
C GLY A 98 2.75 3.69 -9.84
N LEU A 99 1.80 2.75 -9.78
CA LEU A 99 1.09 2.25 -10.96
C LEU A 99 0.42 3.40 -11.73
N ILE A 100 -0.34 4.22 -10.99
CA ILE A 100 -1.08 5.34 -11.57
C ILE A 100 -0.13 6.46 -12.01
N ASP A 101 0.90 6.77 -11.21
CA ASP A 101 1.90 7.79 -11.55
C ASP A 101 2.50 7.52 -12.94
N LEU A 102 3.04 6.32 -13.13
CA LEU A 102 3.67 5.89 -14.38
C LEU A 102 2.67 5.75 -15.52
N GLY A 103 1.41 5.49 -15.18
CA GLY A 103 0.35 5.30 -16.17
C GLY A 103 -0.15 6.60 -16.76
N PHE A 104 -0.10 7.71 -16.00
CA PHE A 104 -0.89 8.90 -16.29
C PHE A 104 -0.23 10.25 -15.97
N TYR A 105 0.76 10.31 -15.08
CA TYR A 105 1.18 11.60 -14.48
C TYR A 105 2.67 11.89 -14.59
N THR A 106 3.53 10.89 -14.39
CA THR A 106 4.98 11.09 -14.26
C THR A 106 5.77 9.93 -14.86
N ASN A 107 7.03 10.20 -15.21
CA ASN A 107 7.99 9.14 -15.52
C ASN A 107 8.63 8.58 -14.24
N ALA A 108 9.44 7.52 -14.38
CA ALA A 108 10.09 6.84 -13.26
C ALA A 108 10.92 7.76 -12.36
N GLU A 109 11.72 8.67 -12.94
CA GLU A 109 12.54 9.62 -12.20
C GLU A 109 11.70 10.62 -11.38
N GLN A 110 10.64 11.15 -11.99
CA GLN A 110 9.69 12.05 -11.31
C GLN A 110 8.90 11.33 -10.21
N THR A 111 8.50 10.08 -10.43
CA THR A 111 7.82 9.27 -9.40
C THR A 111 8.75 9.01 -8.22
N ALA A 112 10.03 8.72 -8.45
CA ALA A 112 11.03 8.55 -7.38
C ALA A 112 11.29 9.84 -6.60
N GLU A 113 11.29 11.00 -7.26
CA GLU A 113 11.36 12.31 -6.60
C GLU A 113 10.12 12.54 -5.70
N ASN A 114 8.92 12.14 -6.16
CA ASN A 114 7.72 12.21 -5.32
C ASN A 114 7.78 11.23 -4.13
N THR A 115 8.39 10.04 -4.29
CA THR A 115 8.68 9.14 -3.15
C THR A 115 9.55 9.83 -2.12
N ARG A 116 10.63 10.51 -2.54
CA ARG A 116 11.51 11.25 -1.61
C ARG A 116 10.74 12.32 -0.83
N ARG A 117 9.96 13.15 -1.53
CA ARG A 117 9.13 14.18 -0.90
C ARG A 117 8.13 13.61 0.09
N PHE A 118 7.49 12.49 -0.26
CA PHE A 118 6.57 11.78 0.64
C PHE A 118 7.29 11.34 1.91
N VAL A 119 8.46 10.70 1.80
CA VAL A 119 9.22 10.20 2.95
C VAL A 119 9.65 11.36 3.86
N GLU A 120 10.18 12.43 3.27
CA GLU A 120 10.60 13.63 4.00
C GLU A 120 9.42 14.29 4.75
N ALA A 121 8.28 14.49 4.09
CA ALA A 121 7.09 15.06 4.69
C ALA A 121 6.50 14.19 5.81
N ALA A 122 6.51 12.86 5.64
CA ALA A 122 6.07 11.93 6.68
C ALA A 122 6.97 12.00 7.92
N ARG A 123 8.30 12.11 7.73
CA ARG A 123 9.30 12.25 8.80
C ARG A 123 9.23 13.61 9.49
N GLU A 124 8.90 14.68 8.77
CA GLU A 124 8.64 16.00 9.37
C GLU A 124 7.46 15.94 10.35
N ALA A 125 6.42 15.17 10.03
CA ALA A 125 5.28 14.96 10.92
C ALA A 125 5.57 14.00 12.08
N ASN A 126 6.36 12.95 11.85
CA ASN A 126 6.79 12.00 12.86
C ASN A 126 8.20 11.48 12.55
N PRO A 127 9.25 11.92 13.26
CA PRO A 127 10.63 11.52 13.00
C PRO A 127 10.93 10.04 13.34
N HIS A 128 9.95 9.31 13.86
CA HIS A 128 10.04 7.88 14.19
C HIS A 128 9.10 7.00 13.35
N VAL A 129 8.47 7.55 12.31
CA VAL A 129 7.58 6.77 11.44
C VAL A 129 8.40 5.70 10.71
N ARG A 130 7.88 4.47 10.67
CA ARG A 130 8.45 3.39 9.87
C ARG A 130 7.65 3.24 8.58
N MET A 131 8.27 2.82 7.49
CA MET A 131 7.56 2.63 6.23
C MET A 131 7.95 1.34 5.55
N VAL A 132 6.94 0.62 5.06
CA VAL A 132 7.11 -0.48 4.10
C VAL A 132 6.62 0.01 2.75
N LEU A 133 7.50 0.00 1.76
CA LEU A 133 7.24 0.43 0.39
C LEU A 133 7.12 -0.82 -0.48
N LEU A 134 5.93 -1.06 -1.03
CA LEU A 134 5.70 -2.13 -2.00
C LEU A 134 6.03 -1.58 -3.39
N PRO A 135 7.00 -2.18 -4.13
CA PRO A 135 7.21 -1.87 -5.54
C PRO A 135 5.93 -2.05 -6.35
N VAL A 136 5.84 -1.38 -7.50
CA VAL A 136 4.70 -1.55 -8.41
C VAL A 136 4.57 -3.02 -8.76
N THR A 137 3.42 -3.60 -8.40
CA THR A 137 3.14 -5.01 -8.62
C THR A 137 2.96 -5.32 -10.10
N PRO A 138 3.19 -6.57 -10.52
CA PRO A 138 2.83 -7.02 -11.86
C PRO A 138 1.40 -6.61 -12.21
N ASN A 139 1.19 -6.16 -13.44
CA ASN A 139 -0.12 -5.72 -13.94
C ASN A 139 -0.21 -5.92 -15.45
N VAL A 140 -1.44 -6.07 -15.95
CA VAL A 140 -1.72 -6.41 -17.36
C VAL A 140 -1.25 -5.37 -18.36
N ARG A 141 -1.17 -4.09 -17.97
CA ARG A 141 -0.64 -3.06 -18.86
C ARG A 141 0.83 -3.31 -19.16
N ALA A 142 1.63 -3.68 -18.16
CA ALA A 142 3.05 -3.98 -18.35
C ALA A 142 3.29 -5.22 -19.23
N GLU A 143 2.33 -6.13 -19.41
CA GLU A 143 2.46 -7.25 -20.35
C GLU A 143 2.27 -6.84 -21.82
N SER A 144 1.50 -5.77 -22.06
CA SER A 144 1.07 -5.36 -23.41
C SER A 144 1.72 -4.05 -23.89
N ASP A 145 2.24 -3.23 -22.98
CA ASP A 145 2.83 -1.91 -23.24
C ASP A 145 4.31 -1.92 -22.78
N ALA A 146 5.21 -2.28 -23.68
CA ALA A 146 6.65 -2.40 -23.38
C ALA A 146 7.30 -1.08 -22.89
N PRO A 147 6.99 0.11 -23.45
CA PRO A 147 7.43 1.37 -22.88
C PRO A 147 6.98 1.59 -21.43
N PHE A 148 5.72 1.29 -21.11
CA PHE A 148 5.22 1.36 -19.74
C PHE A 148 5.92 0.34 -18.83
N ALA A 149 6.12 -0.89 -19.29
CA ALA A 149 6.84 -1.93 -18.55
C ALA A 149 8.28 -1.48 -18.19
N ALA A 150 8.96 -0.82 -19.13
CA ALA A 150 10.29 -0.25 -18.89
C ALA A 150 10.26 0.86 -17.82
N GLN A 151 9.23 1.71 -17.81
CA GLN A 151 9.04 2.72 -16.76
C GLN A 151 8.78 2.08 -15.39
N VAL A 152 7.98 1.01 -15.32
CA VAL A 152 7.73 0.26 -14.08
C VAL A 152 9.02 -0.37 -13.55
N ALA A 153 9.77 -1.07 -14.40
CA ALA A 153 11.04 -1.67 -14.01
C ALA A 153 12.03 -0.60 -13.51
N ARG A 154 12.16 0.50 -14.27
CA ARG A 154 13.02 1.62 -13.90
C ARG A 154 12.61 2.26 -12.57
N PHE A 155 11.32 2.47 -12.35
CA PHE A 155 10.83 3.03 -11.10
C PHE A 155 11.10 2.10 -9.92
N ASN A 156 10.86 0.79 -10.06
CA ASN A 156 11.11 -0.17 -8.98
C ASN A 156 12.60 -0.22 -8.58
N GLU A 157 13.52 -0.08 -9.54
CA GLU A 157 14.96 0.10 -9.25
C GLU A 157 15.23 1.41 -8.49
N LEU A 158 14.64 2.52 -8.94
CA LEU A 158 14.80 3.83 -8.30
C LEU A 158 14.16 3.90 -6.92
N LEU A 159 13.05 3.18 -6.69
CA LEU A 159 12.41 3.04 -5.39
C LEU A 159 13.34 2.34 -4.40
N ALA A 160 13.97 1.23 -4.83
CA ALA A 160 14.96 0.53 -4.02
C ALA A 160 16.16 1.41 -3.68
N LYS A 161 16.70 2.14 -4.67
CA LYS A 161 17.77 3.11 -4.44
C LYS A 161 17.34 4.22 -3.49
N THR A 162 16.16 4.81 -3.70
CA THR A 162 15.65 5.92 -2.87
C THR A 162 15.45 5.48 -1.43
N ALA A 163 14.92 4.28 -1.20
CA ALA A 163 14.79 3.71 0.13
C ALA A 163 16.16 3.53 0.79
N ALA A 164 17.15 2.99 0.09
CA ALA A 164 18.51 2.83 0.62
C ALA A 164 19.19 4.18 0.91
N ASP A 165 19.03 5.18 0.02
CA ASP A 165 19.60 6.52 0.18
C ASP A 165 18.96 7.29 1.36
N LEU A 166 17.71 6.97 1.70
CA LEU A 166 16.94 7.63 2.77
C LEU A 166 16.89 6.80 4.06
N ASP A 167 17.33 5.55 4.07
CA ASP A 167 17.21 4.69 5.24
C ASP A 167 18.01 5.25 6.42
N GLU A 168 17.38 5.29 7.59
CA GLU A 168 18.02 5.76 8.81
C GLU A 168 17.40 5.09 10.04
N PRO A 169 18.20 4.73 11.07
CA PRO A 169 17.73 3.85 12.14
C PRO A 169 16.53 4.35 12.95
N ARG A 170 16.28 5.67 13.03
CA ARG A 170 15.14 6.19 13.80
C ARG A 170 13.83 6.11 13.04
N SER A 171 13.88 6.02 11.71
CA SER A 171 12.74 5.99 10.79
C SER A 171 13.03 5.01 9.63
N PRO A 172 13.12 3.69 9.91
CA PRO A 172 13.54 2.70 8.92
C PRO A 172 12.59 2.61 7.72
N LEU A 173 13.17 2.41 6.54
CA LEU A 173 12.46 2.15 5.29
C LEU A 173 12.73 0.72 4.83
N LEU A 174 11.65 -0.03 4.58
CA LEU A 174 11.73 -1.36 4.00
C LEU A 174 11.16 -1.31 2.59
N VAL A 175 11.84 -1.95 1.65
CA VAL A 175 11.28 -2.25 0.32
C VAL A 175 10.81 -3.69 0.38
N ALA A 176 9.50 -3.89 0.30
CA ALA A 176 8.94 -5.22 0.35
C ALA A 176 9.17 -5.95 -0.98
N SER A 177 9.34 -7.26 -0.92
CA SER A 177 9.39 -8.09 -2.11
C SER A 177 7.97 -8.45 -2.54
N PRO A 178 7.56 -8.17 -3.80
CA PRO A 178 6.33 -8.73 -4.33
C PRO A 178 6.35 -10.27 -4.14
N PRO A 179 5.20 -10.90 -3.84
CA PRO A 179 5.16 -12.34 -3.63
C PRO A 179 5.60 -13.04 -4.93
N PRO A 180 6.59 -13.96 -4.89
CA PRO A 180 7.05 -14.66 -6.11
C PRO A 180 5.93 -15.43 -6.83
N SER A 181 4.87 -15.77 -6.12
CA SER A 181 3.69 -16.47 -6.62
C SER A 181 2.58 -15.54 -7.13
N TYR A 182 2.76 -14.22 -7.14
CA TYR A 182 1.74 -13.28 -7.62
C TYR A 182 1.57 -13.40 -9.13
N ASP A 183 0.40 -13.88 -9.55
CA ASP A 183 0.01 -14.11 -10.93
C ASP A 183 -1.19 -13.23 -11.24
N ILE A 184 -1.00 -12.25 -12.15
CA ILE A 184 -2.06 -11.29 -12.45
C ILE A 184 -3.31 -11.95 -13.01
N HIS A 185 -3.22 -13.08 -13.69
CA HIS A 185 -4.38 -13.76 -14.26
C HIS A 185 -5.17 -14.56 -13.22
N ARG A 186 -4.58 -14.83 -12.05
CA ARG A 186 -5.18 -15.61 -10.96
C ARG A 186 -5.51 -14.78 -9.73
N ASP A 187 -4.74 -13.76 -9.45
CA ASP A 187 -4.79 -12.96 -8.22
C ASP A 187 -5.45 -11.61 -8.41
N THR A 188 -5.85 -11.27 -9.64
CA THR A 188 -6.62 -10.05 -9.94
C THR A 188 -7.91 -10.42 -10.66
N TYR A 189 -8.88 -9.50 -10.69
CA TYR A 189 -10.13 -9.70 -11.45
C TYR A 189 -10.13 -9.05 -12.84
N ASP A 190 -9.19 -8.14 -13.12
CA ASP A 190 -9.07 -7.41 -14.39
C ASP A 190 -7.63 -7.27 -14.90
N GLY A 191 -6.69 -7.99 -14.30
CA GLY A 191 -5.26 -7.89 -14.58
C GLY A 191 -4.53 -6.83 -13.75
N THR A 192 -5.23 -6.07 -12.88
CA THR A 192 -4.65 -5.00 -12.05
C THR A 192 -5.13 -5.08 -10.60
N HIS A 193 -6.45 -5.12 -10.37
CA HIS A 193 -7.02 -5.02 -9.03
C HIS A 193 -7.10 -6.38 -8.35
N PRO A 194 -6.59 -6.52 -7.11
CA PRO A 194 -6.52 -7.81 -6.45
C PRO A 194 -7.91 -8.40 -6.22
N ASN A 195 -8.05 -9.69 -6.53
CA ASN A 195 -9.17 -10.49 -6.03
C ASN A 195 -8.83 -11.05 -4.63
N ALA A 196 -9.68 -11.90 -4.06
CA ALA A 196 -9.46 -12.45 -2.72
C ALA A 196 -8.07 -13.10 -2.53
N SER A 197 -7.57 -13.84 -3.52
CA SER A 197 -6.22 -14.44 -3.49
C SER A 197 -5.14 -13.35 -3.50
N GLY A 198 -5.26 -12.37 -4.40
CA GLY A 198 -4.32 -11.25 -4.47
C GLY A 198 -4.30 -10.39 -3.21
N GLU A 199 -5.45 -10.19 -2.56
CA GLU A 199 -5.55 -9.48 -1.28
C GLU A 199 -4.73 -10.17 -0.19
N HIS A 200 -4.80 -11.50 -0.08
CA HIS A 200 -3.99 -12.27 0.87
C HIS A 200 -2.50 -12.14 0.56
N LYS A 201 -2.11 -12.24 -0.70
CA LYS A 201 -0.70 -12.11 -1.10
C LYS A 201 -0.12 -10.73 -0.79
N ILE A 202 -0.87 -9.66 -1.06
CA ILE A 202 -0.44 -8.30 -0.70
C ILE A 202 -0.36 -8.13 0.82
N ALA A 203 -1.34 -8.66 1.57
CA ALA A 203 -1.32 -8.63 3.03
C ALA A 203 -0.11 -9.40 3.60
N ALA A 204 0.20 -10.57 3.04
CA ALA A 204 1.35 -11.39 3.41
C ALA A 204 2.66 -10.66 3.19
N THR A 205 2.82 -9.98 2.04
CA THR A 205 4.01 -9.18 1.75
C THR A 205 4.25 -8.10 2.80
N PHE A 206 3.22 -7.35 3.20
CA PHE A 206 3.38 -6.35 4.26
C PHE A 206 3.62 -6.98 5.64
N ALA A 207 2.87 -8.02 5.99
CA ALA A 207 3.00 -8.70 7.28
C ALA A 207 4.39 -9.29 7.48
N ASN A 208 4.90 -10.04 6.49
CA ASN A 208 6.21 -10.67 6.56
C ASN A 208 7.33 -9.63 6.63
N ALA A 209 7.26 -8.56 5.82
CA ALA A 209 8.24 -7.47 5.90
C ALA A 209 8.30 -6.83 7.29
N MET A 210 7.14 -6.58 7.92
CA MET A 210 7.08 -6.05 9.28
C MET A 210 7.59 -7.04 10.34
N HIS A 211 7.23 -8.31 10.21
CA HIS A 211 7.65 -9.35 11.15
C HIS A 211 9.17 -9.58 11.08
N GLU A 212 9.71 -9.81 9.88
CA GLU A 212 11.13 -10.12 9.68
C GLU A 212 12.05 -8.98 10.12
N ALA A 213 11.66 -7.73 9.90
CA ALA A 213 12.52 -6.58 10.18
C ALA A 213 12.29 -5.94 11.55
N TRP A 214 11.05 -5.96 12.06
CA TRP A 214 10.67 -5.20 13.26
C TRP A 214 9.99 -6.05 14.34
N ASP A 215 9.87 -7.37 14.15
CA ASP A 215 9.20 -8.30 15.07
C ASP A 215 7.74 -7.87 15.36
N LEU A 216 7.08 -7.27 14.35
CA LEU A 216 5.69 -6.84 14.45
C LEU A 216 4.75 -7.89 13.83
N GLY A 217 4.00 -8.57 14.70
CA GLY A 217 3.11 -9.67 14.32
C GLY A 217 3.88 -10.97 14.18
N GLY A 218 3.33 -11.91 13.40
CA GLY A 218 3.94 -13.21 13.11
C GLY A 218 4.04 -13.48 11.61
N PRO A 219 4.63 -14.62 11.22
CA PRO A 219 4.65 -15.06 9.83
C PRO A 219 3.23 -15.20 9.30
N TYR A 220 2.98 -14.74 8.07
CA TYR A 220 1.66 -14.80 7.47
C TYR A 220 1.29 -16.22 7.05
N GLU A 221 0.22 -16.76 7.63
CA GLU A 221 -0.36 -18.04 7.25
C GLU A 221 -1.72 -17.80 6.57
N GLU A 222 -1.92 -18.35 5.37
CA GLU A 222 -3.23 -18.33 4.70
C GLU A 222 -4.20 -19.25 5.46
N GLY A 223 -4.84 -18.72 6.50
CA GLY A 223 -5.65 -19.52 7.44
C GLY A 223 -7.04 -18.98 7.78
N PHE A 224 -7.48 -17.86 7.20
CA PHE A 224 -8.78 -17.23 7.52
C PHE A 224 -9.52 -16.64 6.32
#